data_AF-A0A1I6FTP3-F1
#
_entry.id   AF-A0A1I6FTP3-F1
#
_cell.length_a   1.000
_cell.length_b   1.000
_cell.length_c   1.000
_cell.angle_alpha   90.00
_cell.angle_beta   90.00
_cell.angle_gamma   90.00
#
_symmetry.space_group_name_H-M   'P 1'
#
loop_
_entity.id
_entity.type
_entity.pdbx_description
1 polymer ?
#
loop_
_entity_poly.entity_id
_entity_poly.type
_entity_poly.pdbx_seq_one_letter_code
_entity_poly.pdbx_strand_id
1 'polypeptide(L)'
;MNNVLKISVAVAFATFATGAYAECTEESIQAKTMEISTGLQSLAATNPELMMEITTELQESMTAAAEAEDIEAVCTSLDEISAKMAG
;
A
#
# COMPACT_ATOMS: atom_id res chain seq x y z
N MET A 1 33.91 18.48 -20.87
CA MET A 1 32.71 19.30 -20.57
C MET A 1 31.52 18.50 -21.07
N ASN A 2 30.98 17.60 -20.24
CA ASN A 2 29.80 17.82 -19.37
C ASN A 2 28.59 18.28 -20.21
N ASN A 3 27.45 17.58 -20.31
CA ASN A 3 26.82 16.66 -19.37
C ASN A 3 25.89 15.68 -20.11
N VAL A 4 26.03 14.41 -19.75
CA VAL A 4 25.00 13.38 -19.83
C VAL A 4 23.75 13.89 -19.11
N LEU A 5 22.72 14.27 -19.88
CA LEU A 5 21.35 14.40 -19.40
C LEU A 5 20.84 12.98 -19.11
N LYS A 6 21.26 12.46 -17.96
CA LYS A 6 20.57 11.37 -17.27
C LYS A 6 19.20 11.93 -16.95
N ILE A 7 18.22 11.56 -17.77
CA ILE A 7 16.80 11.68 -17.43
C ILE A 7 16.59 10.68 -16.30
N SER A 8 16.95 11.13 -15.09
CA SER A 8 16.50 10.55 -13.85
C SER A 8 15.00 10.78 -13.85
N VAL A 9 14.25 9.77 -14.31
CA VAL A 9 12.84 9.62 -13.94
C VAL A 9 12.86 9.33 -12.44
N ALA A 10 13.05 10.40 -11.66
CA ALA A 10 12.57 10.47 -10.32
C ALA A 10 11.06 10.32 -10.47
N VAL A 11 10.58 9.10 -10.19
CA VAL A 11 9.17 8.89 -9.86
C VAL A 11 8.92 9.87 -8.73
N ALA A 12 8.30 10.99 -9.10
CA ALA A 12 7.73 11.91 -8.16
C ALA A 12 6.66 11.10 -7.44
N PHE A 13 7.01 10.58 -6.28
CA PHE A 13 6.07 10.34 -5.19
C PHE A 13 5.48 11.72 -4.85
N ALA A 14 4.58 12.18 -5.72
CA ALA A 14 3.74 13.32 -5.50
C ALA A 14 2.85 12.92 -4.33
N THR A 15 3.30 13.27 -3.13
CA THR A 15 2.51 14.00 -2.15
C THR A 15 1.00 13.70 -2.21
N PHE A 16 0.60 12.51 -1.79
CA PHE A 16 -0.71 12.27 -1.20
C PHE A 16 -0.52 11.99 0.29
N ALA A 17 0.09 12.96 0.99
CA ALA A 17 0.11 13.04 2.44
C ALA A 17 -0.97 14.01 2.94
N THR A 18 -2.14 14.02 2.28
CA THR A 18 -3.29 14.83 2.70
C THR A 18 -4.40 13.90 3.18
N GLY A 19 -4.48 13.74 4.49
CA GLY A 19 -5.61 13.14 5.20
C GLY A 19 -5.36 11.71 5.67
N ALA A 20 -4.80 11.58 6.87
CA ALA A 20 -4.80 10.34 7.67
C ALA A 20 -6.22 9.95 8.18
N TYR A 21 -7.25 10.37 7.45
CA TYR A 21 -8.67 10.05 7.61
C TYR A 21 -9.33 10.26 6.24
N ALA A 22 -8.84 9.59 5.19
CA ALA A 22 -9.71 9.39 4.04
C ALA A 22 -10.90 8.60 4.58
N GLU A 23 -12.09 9.18 4.55
CA GLU A 23 -13.33 8.52 4.94
C GLU A 23 -13.29 7.11 4.34
N CYS A 24 -13.38 6.08 5.19
CA CYS A 24 -13.22 4.71 4.74
C CYS A 24 -14.39 4.36 3.81
N THR A 25 -14.15 4.53 2.52
CA THR A 25 -15.10 4.34 1.44
C THR A 25 -14.64 3.16 0.59
N GLU A 26 -15.55 2.55 -0.16
CA GLU A 26 -15.17 1.49 -1.09
C GLU A 26 -14.10 1.95 -2.09
N GLU A 27 -14.14 3.22 -2.51
CA GLU A 27 -13.15 3.81 -3.41
C GLU A 27 -11.76 3.89 -2.74
N SER A 28 -11.69 4.31 -1.48
CA SER A 28 -10.42 4.39 -0.75
C SER A 28 -9.82 3.02 -0.47
N ILE A 29 -10.66 2.02 -0.17
CA ILE A 29 -10.24 0.62 -0.04
C ILE A 29 -9.65 0.12 -1.35
N GLN A 30 -10.36 0.31 -2.47
CA GLN A 30 -9.90 -0.17 -3.77
C GLN A 30 -8.58 0.50 -4.19
N ALA A 31 -8.47 1.81 -3.96
CA ALA A 31 -7.24 2.56 -4.21
C ALA A 31 -6.07 2.02 -3.38
N LYS A 32 -6.27 1.80 -2.07
CA LYS A 32 -5.25 1.23 -1.17
C LYS A 32 -4.85 -0.18 -1.55
N THR A 33 -5.79 -1.05 -1.88
CA THR A 33 -5.48 -2.41 -2.33
C THR A 33 -4.64 -2.40 -3.61
N MET A 34 -4.91 -1.49 -4.56
CA MET A 34 -4.05 -1.33 -5.75
C MET A 34 -2.65 -0.84 -5.40
N GLU A 35 -2.53 0.10 -4.46
CA GLU A 35 -1.25 0.64 -4.02
C GLU A 35 -0.41 -0.44 -3.31
N ILE A 36 -1.03 -1.20 -2.40
CA ILE A 36 -0.43 -2.37 -1.73
C ILE A 36 -0.01 -3.43 -2.76
N SER A 37 -0.86 -3.74 -3.74
CA SER A 37 -0.52 -4.72 -4.80
C SER A 37 0.67 -4.27 -5.65
N THR A 38 0.81 -2.96 -5.88
CA THR A 38 1.94 -2.38 -6.61
C THR A 38 3.20 -2.41 -5.77
N GLY A 39 3.11 -2.04 -4.49
CA GLY A 39 4.24 -2.07 -3.58
C GLY A 39 4.71 -3.49 -3.28
N LEU A 40 3.82 -4.50 -3.23
CA LEU A 40 4.19 -5.91 -3.09
C LEU A 40 5.07 -6.41 -4.22
N GLN A 41 4.83 -5.96 -5.46
CA GLN A 41 5.70 -6.29 -6.60
C GLN A 41 7.10 -5.69 -6.44
N SER A 42 7.18 -4.47 -5.90
CA SER A 42 8.48 -3.84 -5.57
C SER A 42 9.15 -4.55 -4.39
N LEU A 43 8.37 -4.97 -3.40
CA LEU A 43 8.87 -5.60 -2.19
C LEU A 43 9.34 -7.03 -2.44
N ALA A 44 8.73 -7.76 -3.38
CA ALA A 44 9.19 -9.09 -3.80
C ALA A 44 10.65 -9.08 -4.30
N ALA A 45 11.10 -7.96 -4.88
CA ALA A 45 12.46 -7.80 -5.38
C ALA A 45 13.48 -7.42 -4.29
N THR A 46 13.04 -6.84 -3.17
CA THR A 46 13.93 -6.28 -2.13
C THR A 46 13.84 -7.00 -0.79
N ASN A 47 12.66 -7.47 -0.41
CA ASN A 47 12.37 -8.16 0.85
C ASN A 47 11.22 -9.19 0.69
N PRO A 48 11.52 -10.39 0.16
CA PRO A 48 10.52 -11.41 -0.10
C PRO A 48 9.88 -12.02 1.15
N GLU A 49 10.55 -11.97 2.32
CA GLU A 49 9.96 -12.41 3.59
C GLU A 49 8.85 -11.46 4.03
N LEU A 50 9.12 -10.15 4.02
CA LEU A 50 8.12 -9.14 4.35
C LEU A 50 6.95 -9.15 3.35
N MET A 51 7.23 -9.43 2.07
CA MET A 51 6.19 -9.63 1.06
C MET A 51 5.23 -10.78 1.43
N MET A 52 5.74 -11.92 1.91
CA MET A 52 4.87 -13.03 2.34
C MET A 52 4.05 -12.63 3.57
N GLU A 53 4.67 -12.00 4.57
CA GLU A 53 3.98 -11.52 5.77
C GLU A 53 2.81 -10.60 5.42
N ILE A 54 3.06 -9.58 4.60
CA ILE A 54 2.02 -8.64 4.17
C ILE A 54 0.93 -9.33 3.36
N THR A 55 1.28 -10.29 2.49
CA THR A 55 0.28 -11.01 1.69
C THR A 55 -0.65 -11.81 2.59
N THR A 56 -0.12 -12.43 3.65
CA THR A 56 -0.90 -13.13 4.66
C THR A 56 -1.78 -12.16 5.45
N GLU A 57 -1.24 -11.06 5.96
CA GLU A 57 -2.00 -10.06 6.72
C GLU A 57 -3.12 -9.43 5.87
N LEU A 58 -2.86 -9.16 4.58
CA LEU A 58 -3.86 -8.68 3.65
C LEU A 58 -5.00 -9.70 3.46
N GLN A 59 -4.68 -10.99 3.34
CA GLN A 59 -5.70 -12.04 3.23
C GLN A 59 -6.54 -12.18 4.49
N GLU A 60 -5.90 -12.16 5.66
CA GLU A 60 -6.59 -12.24 6.95
C GLU A 60 -7.49 -11.03 7.17
N SER A 61 -7.01 -9.83 6.86
CA SER A 61 -7.78 -8.59 6.94
C SER A 61 -8.99 -8.63 6.01
N MET A 62 -8.83 -9.04 4.75
CA MET A 62 -9.94 -9.15 3.80
C MET A 62 -10.94 -10.27 4.15
N THR A 63 -10.48 -11.32 4.84
CA THR A 63 -11.37 -12.38 5.33
C THR A 63 -12.16 -11.90 6.54
N ALA A 64 -11.51 -11.25 7.51
CA ALA A 64 -12.17 -10.64 8.65
C ALA A 64 -13.17 -9.55 8.22
N ALA A 65 -12.82 -8.78 7.19
CA ALA A 65 -13.69 -7.81 6.53
C ALA A 65 -14.93 -8.42 5.85
N ALA A 66 -14.85 -9.68 5.41
CA ALA A 66 -15.99 -10.37 4.81
C ALA A 66 -16.92 -10.95 5.88
N GLU A 67 -16.39 -11.25 7.07
CA GLU A 67 -17.14 -11.78 8.21
C GLU A 67 -17.74 -10.66 9.08
N ALA A 68 -17.08 -9.51 9.16
CA ALA A 68 -17.55 -8.31 9.82
C ALA A 68 -17.94 -7.28 8.76
N GLU A 69 -19.19 -6.77 8.79
CA GLU A 69 -19.62 -5.62 7.96
C GLU A 69 -18.94 -4.30 8.39
N ASP A 70 -17.72 -4.37 8.91
CA ASP A 70 -16.95 -3.29 9.51
C ASP A 70 -15.90 -2.80 8.51
N ILE A 71 -16.36 -1.89 7.66
CA ILE A 71 -15.55 -1.23 6.64
C ILE A 71 -14.37 -0.47 7.27
N GLU A 72 -14.53 0.13 8.46
CA GLU A 72 -13.46 0.87 9.15
C GLU A 72 -12.30 -0.04 9.59
N ALA A 73 -12.62 -1.26 10.04
CA ALA A 73 -11.61 -2.25 10.38
C ALA A 73 -10.74 -2.61 9.15
N VAL A 74 -11.36 -2.74 7.97
CA VAL A 74 -10.65 -2.99 6.71
C VAL A 74 -9.67 -1.87 6.39
N CYS A 75 -10.12 -0.62 6.45
CA CYS A 75 -9.23 0.51 6.16
C CYS A 75 -8.06 0.59 7.14
N THR A 76 -8.32 0.37 8.43
CA THR A 76 -7.27 0.39 9.46
C THR A 76 -6.19 -0.65 9.15
N SER A 77 -6.59 -1.88 8.81
CA SER A 77 -5.63 -2.92 8.43
C SER A 77 -4.88 -2.59 7.13
N LEU A 78 -5.55 -2.02 6.12
CA LEU A 78 -4.89 -1.60 4.88
C LEU A 78 -3.90 -0.45 5.10
N ASP A 79 -4.20 0.44 6.04
CA ASP A 79 -3.28 1.51 6.49
C ASP A 79 -2.04 0.92 7.18
N GLU A 80 -2.22 -0.02 8.10
CA GLU A 80 -1.13 -0.70 8.80
C GLU A 80 -0.23 -1.46 7.82
N ILE A 81 -0.83 -2.18 6.86
CA ILE A 81 -0.10 -2.88 5.79
C ILE A 81 0.71 -1.89 4.95
N SER A 82 0.09 -0.78 4.54
CA SER A 82 0.78 0.25 3.73
C SER A 82 1.94 0.89 4.50
N ALA A 83 1.76 1.13 5.80
CA ALA A 83 2.82 1.66 6.66
C ALA A 83 3.97 0.67 6.83
N LYS A 84 3.69 -0.62 7.03
CA LYS A 84 4.71 -1.69 7.10
C LYS A 84 5.53 -1.78 5.81
N MET A 85 4.89 -1.61 4.65
CA MET A 85 5.56 -1.63 3.35
C MET A 85 6.51 -0.44 3.13
N ALA A 86 6.22 0.70 3.75
CA ALA A 86 7.03 1.91 3.65
C ALA A 86 8.18 1.98 4.68
N GLY A 87 8.18 1.08 5.67
CA GLY A 87 9.12 1.01 6.80
C GLY A 87 10.45 0.32 6.49
#